data_AF-A0A9E0ZGJ4-F1
#
_entry.id   AF-A0A9E0ZGJ4-F1
#
_cell.length_a   1.000
_cell.length_b   1.000
_cell.length_c   1.000
_cell.angle_alpha   90.00
_cell.angle_beta   90.00
_cell.angle_gamma   90.00
#
_symmetry.space_group_name_H-M   'P 1'
#
loop_
_entity.id
_entity.type
_entity.pdbx_description
1 polymer ?
#
loop_
_entity_poly.entity_id
_entity_poly.type
_entity_poly.pdbx_seq_one_letter_code
_entity_poly.pdbx_strand_id
1 'polypeptide(L)'
;MQTTTATKVGNAPDLLSGILSVQVRNEDKITEQDRLYCQTQQDLLYRTLDQIDRWYAVFKEDAEQYQAERKFHYEDNGKVSMRDFYSYHNGRDDYSHNEFNPFDLINDLVDKNRNANSNFAGRIISYFNNTYNVQVPVPNIDGKTLRMGFRPVYETYVDAVIEHLGGKSFRETAEEELLSRVQKVVKPAYWTKVKTELKKDKIIFPEIIRFDDFSMQYSNRCRVSYSYTNELETLCAGIAFGADDILNGNSKMIICFDDNNVSINDWYDLTTTNAEQIRFYKNGRIDVRFKDSAAAESCFKRLRLDEITLREQ
;
A
#
# COMPACT_ATOMS: atom_id res chain seq x y z
N MET A 1 5.34 -79.77 -16.05
CA MET A 1 5.59 -78.62 -16.94
C MET A 1 5.56 -77.36 -16.10
N GLN A 2 6.64 -76.60 -16.10
CA GLN A 2 6.65 -75.21 -15.62
C GLN A 2 5.78 -74.35 -16.53
N THR A 3 4.97 -73.46 -15.94
CA THR A 3 4.71 -72.14 -16.55
C THR A 3 4.42 -71.11 -15.46
N THR A 4 5.18 -70.04 -15.56
CA THR A 4 5.31 -68.85 -14.72
C THR A 4 4.08 -67.95 -14.80
N THR A 5 3.69 -67.29 -13.70
CA THR A 5 2.92 -66.03 -13.77
C THR A 5 3.36 -65.04 -12.70
N ALA A 6 4.11 -64.06 -13.19
CA ALA A 6 4.38 -62.69 -12.73
C ALA A 6 4.00 -62.28 -11.29
N THR A 7 5.05 -61.99 -10.52
CA THR A 7 5.09 -61.06 -9.39
C THR A 7 4.50 -59.71 -9.81
N LYS A 8 3.37 -59.29 -9.20
CA LYS A 8 2.88 -57.91 -9.34
C LYS A 8 3.82 -56.97 -8.59
N VAL A 9 4.56 -56.20 -9.38
CA VAL A 9 5.37 -55.05 -8.98
C VAL A 9 4.49 -54.03 -8.24
N GLY A 10 5.07 -53.42 -7.21
CA GLY A 10 4.40 -52.65 -6.17
C GLY A 10 3.52 -51.49 -6.66
N ASN A 11 2.43 -51.28 -5.92
CA ASN A 11 1.75 -50.00 -5.83
C ASN A 11 2.74 -48.98 -5.24
N ALA A 12 3.54 -48.34 -6.07
CA ALA A 12 4.07 -47.02 -5.74
C ALA A 12 2.85 -46.10 -5.67
N PRO A 13 2.57 -45.41 -4.54
CA PRO A 13 1.54 -44.39 -4.52
C PRO A 13 1.92 -43.35 -5.58
N ASP A 14 0.98 -43.10 -6.49
CA ASP A 14 1.13 -42.14 -7.56
C ASP A 14 1.28 -40.74 -6.96
N LEU A 15 2.54 -40.31 -6.78
CA LEU A 15 2.93 -39.01 -6.22
C LEU A 15 2.25 -37.84 -6.96
N LEU A 16 1.93 -38.01 -8.24
CA LEU A 16 1.20 -37.02 -9.03
C LEU A 16 -0.26 -36.89 -8.59
N SER A 17 -0.94 -38.00 -8.25
CA SER A 17 -2.29 -37.98 -7.68
C SER A 17 -2.33 -37.30 -6.30
N GLY A 18 -1.28 -37.50 -5.49
CA GLY A 18 -1.08 -36.81 -4.22
C GLY A 18 -0.93 -35.29 -4.43
N ILE A 19 -0.07 -34.86 -5.36
CA ILE A 19 0.16 -33.45 -5.67
C ILE A 19 -1.09 -32.77 -6.27
N LEU A 20 -1.85 -33.47 -7.11
CA LEU A 20 -3.10 -32.96 -7.70
C LEU A 20 -4.24 -32.86 -6.68
N SER A 21 -4.19 -33.62 -5.59
CA SER A 21 -5.19 -33.61 -4.52
C SER A 21 -4.98 -32.53 -3.45
N VAL A 22 -3.79 -31.89 -3.43
CA VAL A 22 -3.52 -30.76 -2.54
C VAL A 22 -4.12 -29.49 -3.14
N GLN A 23 -5.41 -29.29 -2.93
CA GLN A 23 -5.98 -27.94 -3.00
C GLN A 23 -5.44 -27.17 -1.80
N VAL A 24 -4.47 -26.29 -2.03
CA VAL A 24 -4.05 -25.31 -1.02
C VAL A 24 -5.22 -24.37 -0.80
N ARG A 25 -6.05 -24.65 0.20
CA ARG A 25 -7.18 -23.79 0.55
C ARG A 25 -6.60 -22.47 1.04
N ASN A 26 -7.06 -21.36 0.47
CA ASN A 26 -6.67 -20.00 0.91
C ASN A 26 -6.95 -19.79 2.41
N GLU A 27 -7.89 -20.56 2.91
CA GLU A 27 -8.23 -20.75 4.32
C GLU A 27 -7.03 -21.03 5.22
N ASP A 28 -6.06 -21.82 4.78
CA ASP A 28 -4.90 -22.21 5.60
C ASP A 28 -3.73 -21.21 5.49
N LYS A 29 -3.87 -20.17 4.65
CA LYS A 29 -2.79 -19.21 4.31
C LYS A 29 -2.80 -17.94 5.14
N ILE A 30 -3.92 -17.61 5.79
CA ILE A 30 -4.07 -16.41 6.62
C ILE A 30 -4.60 -16.79 8.00
N THR A 31 -4.36 -15.93 9.00
CA THR A 31 -4.82 -16.21 10.36
C THR A 31 -6.35 -16.17 10.45
N GLU A 32 -6.92 -16.81 11.48
CA GLU A 32 -8.36 -16.76 11.75
C GLU A 32 -8.85 -15.31 11.96
N GLN A 33 -8.04 -14.48 12.60
CA GLN A 33 -8.33 -13.06 12.80
C GLN A 33 -8.40 -12.30 11.46
N ASP A 34 -7.43 -12.50 10.56
CA ASP A 34 -7.42 -11.85 9.25
C ASP A 34 -8.63 -12.24 8.42
N ARG A 35 -8.99 -13.52 8.49
CA ARG A 35 -10.18 -14.03 7.81
C ARG A 35 -11.45 -13.39 8.35
N LEU A 36 -11.62 -13.35 9.67
CA LEU A 36 -12.79 -12.74 10.29
C LEU A 36 -12.93 -11.26 9.88
N TYR A 37 -11.82 -10.53 9.82
CA TYR A 37 -11.80 -9.16 9.32
C TYR A 37 -12.28 -9.09 7.87
N CYS A 38 -11.73 -9.94 6.98
CA CYS A 38 -12.09 -9.94 5.56
C CYS A 38 -13.57 -10.31 5.33
N GLN A 39 -14.08 -11.31 6.04
CA GLN A 39 -15.49 -11.70 6.00
C GLN A 39 -16.39 -10.57 6.47
N THR A 40 -16.04 -9.92 7.59
CA THR A 40 -16.78 -8.75 8.10
C THR A 40 -16.82 -7.62 7.07
N GLN A 41 -15.70 -7.32 6.41
CA GLN A 41 -15.67 -6.30 5.35
C GLN A 41 -16.51 -6.70 4.13
N GLN A 42 -16.53 -7.99 3.77
CA GLN A 42 -17.35 -8.48 2.66
C GLN A 42 -18.84 -8.35 2.95
N ASP A 43 -19.28 -8.72 4.16
CA ASP A 43 -20.68 -8.60 4.56
C ASP A 43 -21.15 -7.15 4.56
N LEU A 44 -20.32 -6.23 5.06
CA LEU A 44 -20.61 -4.80 5.04
C LEU A 44 -20.69 -4.26 3.61
N LEU A 45 -19.79 -4.70 2.72
CA LEU A 45 -19.84 -4.33 1.31
C LEU A 45 -21.14 -4.83 0.68
N TYR A 46 -21.48 -6.11 0.83
CA TYR A 46 -22.64 -6.69 0.17
C TYR A 46 -23.94 -6.02 0.61
N ARG A 47 -24.10 -5.71 1.90
CA ARG A 47 -25.25 -4.92 2.37
C ARG A 47 -25.33 -3.54 1.70
N THR A 48 -24.17 -2.89 1.52
CA THR A 48 -24.09 -1.58 0.86
C THR A 48 -24.43 -1.68 -0.63
N LEU A 49 -23.89 -2.69 -1.32
CA LEU A 49 -24.16 -2.93 -2.74
C LEU A 49 -25.61 -3.32 -2.99
N ASP A 50 -26.22 -4.11 -2.11
CA ASP A 50 -27.65 -4.46 -2.21
C ASP A 50 -28.53 -3.21 -2.09
N GLN A 51 -28.17 -2.26 -1.22
CA GLN A 51 -28.90 -0.99 -1.14
C GLN A 51 -28.72 -0.16 -2.41
N ILE A 52 -27.50 -0.08 -2.95
CA ILE A 52 -27.22 0.65 -4.19
C ILE A 52 -28.00 0.03 -5.35
N ASP A 53 -27.98 -1.29 -5.51
CA ASP A 53 -28.67 -2.00 -6.59
C ASP A 53 -30.19 -1.84 -6.51
N ARG A 54 -30.76 -1.83 -5.29
CA ARG A 54 -32.20 -1.57 -5.09
C ARG A 54 -32.59 -0.17 -5.58
N TRP A 55 -31.87 0.86 -5.17
CA TRP A 55 -32.16 2.22 -5.61
C TRP A 55 -31.89 2.43 -7.09
N TYR A 56 -30.83 1.82 -7.60
CA TYR A 56 -30.51 1.87 -9.03
C TYR A 56 -31.61 1.24 -9.86
N ALA A 57 -32.17 0.10 -9.44
CA ALA A 57 -33.30 -0.54 -10.12
C ALA A 57 -34.54 0.36 -10.13
N VAL A 58 -34.89 0.97 -8.99
CA VAL A 58 -36.03 1.89 -8.88
C VAL A 58 -35.87 3.10 -9.79
N PHE A 59 -34.71 3.78 -9.74
CA PHE A 59 -34.48 4.95 -10.59
C PHE A 59 -34.34 4.60 -12.06
N LYS A 60 -33.83 3.41 -12.38
CA LYS A 60 -33.77 2.92 -13.76
C LYS A 60 -35.16 2.70 -14.34
N GLU A 61 -36.07 2.08 -13.59
CA GLU A 61 -37.47 1.89 -14.01
C GLU A 61 -38.18 3.24 -14.24
N ASP A 62 -37.94 4.22 -13.36
CA ASP A 62 -38.47 5.57 -13.52
C ASP A 62 -37.89 6.29 -14.75
N ALA A 63 -36.56 6.16 -14.97
CA ALA A 63 -35.87 6.73 -16.11
C ALA A 63 -36.41 6.22 -17.46
N GLU A 64 -36.80 4.95 -17.54
CA GLU A 64 -37.33 4.34 -18.77
C GLU A 64 -38.63 5.00 -19.26
N GLN A 65 -39.40 5.63 -18.38
CA GLN A 65 -40.59 6.41 -18.76
C GLN A 65 -40.24 7.58 -19.70
N TYR A 66 -39.04 8.13 -19.55
CA TYR A 66 -38.55 9.26 -20.34
C TYR A 66 -37.79 8.83 -21.61
N GLN A 67 -37.71 7.53 -21.91
CA GLN A 67 -36.90 7.00 -23.03
C GLN A 67 -37.31 7.59 -24.39
N ALA A 68 -38.62 7.71 -24.64
CA ALA A 68 -39.17 8.22 -25.89
C ALA A 68 -38.89 9.73 -26.10
N GLU A 69 -38.91 10.50 -25.01
CA GLU A 69 -38.77 11.96 -25.03
C GLU A 69 -37.32 12.42 -25.00
N ARG A 70 -36.48 11.76 -24.19
CA ARG A 70 -35.14 12.22 -23.84
C ARG A 70 -34.01 11.48 -24.57
N LYS A 71 -34.30 10.35 -25.22
CA LYS A 71 -33.35 9.60 -26.08
C LYS A 71 -31.96 9.41 -25.45
N PHE A 72 -31.92 9.10 -24.15
CA PHE A 72 -30.68 8.80 -23.46
C PHE A 72 -30.25 7.35 -23.74
N HIS A 73 -29.00 7.03 -23.44
CA HIS A 73 -28.46 5.67 -23.53
C HIS A 73 -27.66 5.32 -22.28
N TYR A 74 -27.59 4.02 -21.98
CA TYR A 74 -26.75 3.49 -20.93
C TYR A 74 -25.36 3.15 -21.47
N GLU A 75 -24.33 3.60 -20.76
CA GLU A 75 -22.95 3.17 -20.94
C GLU A 75 -22.72 1.77 -20.36
N ASP A 76 -21.58 1.15 -20.67
CA ASP A 76 -21.25 -0.22 -20.24
C ASP A 76 -21.21 -0.39 -18.71
N ASN A 77 -20.85 0.66 -17.97
CA ASN A 77 -20.85 0.69 -16.50
C ASN A 77 -22.25 0.93 -15.90
N GLY A 78 -23.25 1.24 -16.72
CA GLY A 78 -24.62 1.57 -16.31
C GLY A 78 -24.90 3.05 -16.10
N LYS A 79 -23.95 3.96 -16.43
CA LYS A 79 -24.21 5.40 -16.43
C LYS A 79 -25.17 5.79 -17.55
N VAL A 80 -25.96 6.83 -17.31
CA VAL A 80 -26.82 7.44 -18.32
C VAL A 80 -26.10 8.60 -18.97
N SER A 81 -26.05 8.57 -20.30
CA SER A 81 -25.52 9.63 -21.13
C SER A 81 -26.60 10.16 -22.08
N MET A 82 -26.71 11.48 -22.15
CA MET A 82 -27.69 12.21 -22.96
C MET A 82 -27.01 13.43 -23.59
N ARG A 83 -27.44 13.80 -24.80
CA ARG A 83 -26.84 14.89 -25.59
C ARG A 83 -26.99 16.27 -24.95
N ASP A 84 -27.97 16.44 -24.06
CA ASP A 84 -28.45 17.73 -23.56
C ASP A 84 -28.87 17.64 -22.08
N PHE A 85 -27.90 17.43 -21.17
CA PHE A 85 -28.17 17.41 -19.72
C PHE A 85 -28.66 18.77 -19.17
N TYR A 86 -28.30 19.89 -19.83
CA TYR A 86 -28.43 21.23 -19.26
C TYR A 86 -29.27 22.22 -20.09
N SER A 87 -29.79 21.84 -21.26
CA SER A 87 -30.43 22.78 -22.20
C SER A 87 -31.97 22.85 -22.13
N TYR A 88 -32.62 22.08 -21.25
CA TYR A 88 -34.08 21.99 -21.21
C TYR A 88 -34.80 23.07 -20.39
N HIS A 89 -34.10 24.04 -19.80
CA HIS A 89 -34.70 25.07 -18.95
C HIS A 89 -35.21 26.33 -19.68
N ASN A 90 -35.10 26.41 -21.01
CA ASN A 90 -35.41 27.65 -21.73
C ASN A 90 -36.66 27.53 -22.61
N GLY A 91 -37.81 27.97 -22.08
CA GLY A 91 -38.90 28.53 -22.90
C GLY A 91 -40.15 27.67 -23.13
N ARG A 92 -40.42 26.65 -22.31
CA ARG A 92 -41.74 25.97 -22.32
C ARG A 92 -42.65 26.55 -21.24
N ASP A 93 -43.86 26.95 -21.62
CA ASP A 93 -44.94 27.35 -20.71
C ASP A 93 -45.60 26.13 -20.04
N ASP A 94 -44.82 25.12 -19.67
CA ASP A 94 -45.27 23.89 -19.01
C ASP A 94 -44.53 23.66 -17.68
N TYR A 95 -45.04 22.74 -16.86
CA TYR A 95 -44.45 22.42 -15.55
C TYR A 95 -43.35 21.35 -15.61
N SER A 96 -42.92 20.92 -16.80
CA SER A 96 -41.98 19.79 -16.99
C SER A 96 -40.60 20.03 -16.37
N HIS A 97 -40.20 21.29 -16.20
CA HIS A 97 -38.96 21.68 -15.54
C HIS A 97 -38.95 21.42 -14.03
N ASN A 98 -40.10 21.15 -13.41
CA ASN A 98 -40.20 20.78 -11.99
C ASN A 98 -40.31 19.27 -11.77
N GLU A 99 -40.37 18.48 -12.85
CA GLU A 99 -40.46 17.03 -12.75
C GLU A 99 -39.18 16.42 -12.19
N PHE A 100 -39.35 15.35 -11.43
CA PHE A 100 -38.22 14.60 -10.90
C PHE A 100 -37.38 14.03 -12.05
N ASN A 101 -36.06 14.09 -11.90
CA ASN A 101 -35.13 13.63 -12.92
C ASN A 101 -34.15 12.60 -12.34
N PRO A 102 -34.29 11.31 -12.67
CA PRO A 102 -33.47 10.26 -12.05
C PRO A 102 -32.04 10.16 -12.61
N PHE A 103 -31.68 10.81 -13.74
CA PHE A 103 -30.42 10.51 -14.44
C PHE A 103 -29.15 10.85 -13.63
N ASP A 104 -29.11 11.99 -12.96
CA ASP A 104 -27.97 12.36 -12.12
C ASP A 104 -27.83 11.42 -10.92
N LEU A 105 -28.96 10.98 -10.35
CA LEU A 105 -28.99 10.03 -9.25
C LEU A 105 -28.52 8.63 -9.70
N ILE A 106 -28.91 8.20 -10.91
CA ILE A 106 -28.41 6.96 -11.51
C ILE A 106 -26.88 7.02 -11.66
N ASN A 107 -26.36 8.13 -12.19
CA ASN A 107 -24.91 8.32 -12.36
C ASN A 107 -24.15 8.34 -11.02
N ASP A 108 -24.71 9.02 -10.01
CA ASP A 108 -24.17 9.03 -8.63
C ASP A 108 -24.18 7.63 -8.01
N LEU A 109 -25.21 6.81 -8.23
CA LEU A 109 -25.25 5.42 -7.75
C LEU A 109 -24.20 4.54 -8.43
N VAL A 110 -23.95 4.70 -9.73
CA VAL A 110 -22.87 3.99 -10.44
C VAL A 110 -21.51 4.39 -9.87
N ASP A 111 -21.29 5.68 -9.59
CA ASP A 111 -20.06 6.15 -8.95
C ASP A 111 -19.90 5.62 -7.53
N LYS A 112 -20.99 5.55 -6.74
CA LYS A 112 -20.98 4.91 -5.41
C LYS A 112 -20.68 3.43 -5.50
N ASN A 113 -21.24 2.70 -6.46
CA ASN A 113 -20.93 1.28 -6.68
C ASN A 113 -19.42 1.10 -6.95
N ARG A 114 -18.86 1.90 -7.86
CA ARG A 114 -17.43 1.88 -8.16
C ARG A 114 -16.56 2.22 -6.94
N ASN A 115 -16.92 3.27 -6.22
CA ASN A 115 -16.19 3.70 -5.03
C ASN A 115 -16.25 2.64 -3.92
N ALA A 116 -17.40 1.99 -3.72
CA ALA A 116 -17.55 0.91 -2.75
C ALA A 116 -16.63 -0.27 -3.08
N ASN A 117 -16.61 -0.69 -4.35
CA ASN A 117 -15.71 -1.75 -4.83
C ASN A 117 -14.22 -1.36 -4.68
N SER A 118 -13.86 -0.13 -5.03
CA SER A 118 -12.47 0.35 -4.95
C SER A 118 -12.00 0.45 -3.49
N ASN A 119 -12.86 0.97 -2.62
CA ASN A 119 -12.59 1.05 -1.19
C ASN A 119 -12.49 -0.33 -0.55
N PHE A 120 -13.27 -1.31 -1.00
CA PHE A 120 -13.18 -2.68 -0.51
C PHE A 120 -11.81 -3.29 -0.82
N ALA A 121 -11.38 -3.24 -2.09
CA ALA A 121 -10.04 -3.71 -2.49
C ALA A 121 -8.94 -3.02 -1.66
N GLY A 122 -9.04 -1.69 -1.54
CA GLY A 122 -8.10 -0.88 -0.76
C GLY A 122 -8.08 -1.25 0.72
N ARG A 123 -9.24 -1.51 1.36
CA ARG A 123 -9.31 -1.87 2.78
C ARG A 123 -8.69 -3.23 3.06
N ILE A 124 -9.00 -4.24 2.24
CA ILE A 124 -8.44 -5.59 2.42
C ILE A 124 -6.91 -5.53 2.31
N ILE A 125 -6.38 -4.94 1.24
CA ILE A 125 -4.94 -4.87 1.02
C ILE A 125 -4.25 -3.98 2.07
N SER A 126 -4.84 -2.84 2.40
CA SER A 126 -4.28 -1.94 3.43
C SER A 126 -4.23 -2.60 4.80
N TYR A 127 -5.18 -3.48 5.13
CA TYR A 127 -5.14 -4.25 6.36
C TYR A 127 -3.88 -5.12 6.42
N PHE A 128 -3.58 -5.90 5.37
CA PHE A 128 -2.36 -6.71 5.36
C PHE A 128 -1.09 -5.85 5.36
N ASN A 129 -1.05 -4.77 4.56
CA ASN A 129 0.09 -3.86 4.51
C ASN A 129 0.40 -3.27 5.89
N ASN A 130 -0.63 -2.83 6.63
CA ASN A 130 -0.44 -2.22 7.95
C ASN A 130 -0.13 -3.25 9.04
N THR A 131 -0.78 -4.42 9.01
CA THR A 131 -0.59 -5.47 10.02
C THR A 131 0.78 -6.12 9.91
N TYR A 132 1.24 -6.34 8.68
CA TYR A 132 2.45 -7.12 8.39
C TYR A 132 3.62 -6.29 7.85
N ASN A 133 3.46 -4.97 7.71
CA ASN A 133 4.47 -4.03 7.18
C ASN A 133 4.94 -4.38 5.75
N VAL A 134 4.03 -4.89 4.93
CA VAL A 134 4.25 -5.18 3.50
C VAL A 134 3.67 -4.08 2.60
N GLN A 135 4.03 -4.06 1.32
CA GLN A 135 3.65 -3.04 0.33
C GLN A 135 2.97 -3.64 -0.89
N VAL A 136 1.94 -4.45 -0.65
CA VAL A 136 1.12 -5.02 -1.73
C VAL A 136 0.38 -3.89 -2.46
N PRO A 137 0.45 -3.82 -3.80
CA PRO A 137 -0.23 -2.79 -4.57
C PRO A 137 -1.74 -3.02 -4.61
N VAL A 138 -2.52 -1.94 -4.47
CA VAL A 138 -3.98 -1.99 -4.59
C VAL A 138 -4.36 -2.01 -6.09
N PRO A 139 -5.18 -2.98 -6.55
CA PRO A 139 -5.60 -3.03 -7.94
C PRO A 139 -6.49 -1.83 -8.28
N ASN A 140 -6.28 -1.26 -9.47
CA ASN A 140 -7.09 -0.16 -9.95
C ASN A 140 -8.40 -0.70 -10.58
N ILE A 141 -9.54 -0.24 -10.07
CA ILE A 141 -10.85 -0.59 -10.61
C ILE A 141 -11.27 0.44 -11.66
N ASP A 142 -11.34 -0.02 -12.91
CA ASP A 142 -11.76 0.80 -14.03
C ASP A 142 -13.25 1.15 -13.95
N GLY A 143 -13.53 2.44 -13.82
CA GLY A 143 -14.89 2.97 -13.69
C GLY A 143 -15.72 2.92 -14.96
N LYS A 144 -15.11 2.64 -16.11
CA LYS A 144 -15.82 2.51 -17.38
C LYS A 144 -16.34 1.10 -17.63
N THR A 145 -15.68 0.10 -17.06
CA THR A 145 -15.97 -1.32 -17.33
C THR A 145 -16.64 -2.02 -16.15
N LEU A 146 -16.56 -1.48 -14.93
CA LEU A 146 -17.25 -2.03 -13.78
C LEU A 146 -18.77 -1.89 -13.93
N ARG A 147 -19.44 -3.02 -14.14
CA ARG A 147 -20.90 -3.09 -14.29
C ARG A 147 -21.59 -2.99 -12.93
N MET A 148 -22.80 -2.43 -12.93
CA MET A 148 -23.72 -2.53 -11.80
C MET A 148 -24.02 -4.00 -11.46
N GLY A 149 -24.26 -4.28 -10.17
CA GLY A 149 -24.45 -5.65 -9.69
C GLY A 149 -23.18 -6.48 -9.52
N PHE A 150 -21.99 -5.96 -9.82
CA PHE A 150 -20.73 -6.68 -9.57
C PHE A 150 -20.57 -7.00 -8.07
N ARG A 151 -20.09 -8.21 -7.76
CA ARG A 151 -19.87 -8.70 -6.41
C ARG A 151 -18.44 -9.24 -6.29
N PRO A 152 -17.50 -8.47 -5.71
CA PRO A 152 -16.15 -8.96 -5.49
C PRO A 152 -16.13 -9.95 -4.32
N VAL A 153 -15.18 -10.87 -4.33
CA VAL A 153 -14.91 -11.79 -3.21
C VAL A 153 -13.58 -11.39 -2.58
N TYR A 154 -13.50 -11.33 -1.25
CA TYR A 154 -12.28 -10.91 -0.56
C TYR A 154 -11.09 -11.83 -0.88
N GLU A 155 -11.37 -13.11 -1.12
CA GLU A 155 -10.36 -14.13 -1.46
C GLU A 155 -9.52 -13.74 -2.67
N THR A 156 -10.09 -13.04 -3.66
CA THR A 156 -9.35 -12.54 -4.82
C THR A 156 -8.25 -11.55 -4.43
N TYR A 157 -8.50 -10.69 -3.43
CA TYR A 157 -7.51 -9.75 -2.93
C TYR A 157 -6.51 -10.40 -1.98
N VAL A 158 -6.96 -11.41 -1.22
CA VAL A 158 -6.04 -12.24 -0.42
C VAL A 158 -5.10 -13.01 -1.34
N ASP A 159 -5.58 -13.56 -2.45
CA ASP A 159 -4.76 -14.22 -3.45
C ASP A 159 -3.72 -13.27 -4.04
N ALA A 160 -4.09 -12.02 -4.33
CA ALA A 160 -3.13 -11.00 -4.77
C ALA A 160 -2.05 -10.72 -3.71
N VAL A 161 -2.41 -10.70 -2.42
CA VAL A 161 -1.45 -10.59 -1.32
C VAL A 161 -0.52 -11.80 -1.29
N ILE A 162 -1.04 -13.01 -1.36
CA ILE A 162 -0.25 -14.24 -1.33
C ILE A 162 0.66 -14.36 -2.56
N GLU A 163 0.17 -14.00 -3.74
CA GLU A 163 0.95 -13.95 -4.97
C GLU A 163 2.12 -12.97 -4.85
N HIS A 164 1.86 -11.79 -4.26
CA HIS A 164 2.90 -10.79 -3.99
C HIS A 164 3.99 -11.32 -3.04
N LEU A 165 3.65 -12.15 -2.05
CA LEU A 165 4.64 -12.79 -1.18
C LEU A 165 5.54 -13.78 -1.93
N GLY A 166 5.09 -14.34 -3.07
CA GLY A 166 5.92 -15.20 -3.92
C GLY A 166 6.45 -16.46 -3.21
N GLY A 167 5.71 -16.98 -2.22
CA GLY A 167 6.11 -18.14 -1.41
C GLY A 167 6.99 -17.80 -0.19
N LYS A 168 7.27 -16.51 0.06
CA LYS A 168 7.93 -16.04 1.28
C LYS A 168 6.92 -15.82 2.40
N SER A 169 7.41 -15.74 3.62
CA SER A 169 6.61 -15.25 4.74
C SER A 169 6.37 -13.74 4.63
N PHE A 170 5.34 -13.26 5.33
CA PHE A 170 5.10 -11.82 5.51
C PHE A 170 6.33 -11.10 6.09
N ARG A 171 7.01 -11.73 7.05
CA ARG A 171 8.20 -11.18 7.70
C ARG A 171 9.35 -10.98 6.71
N GLU A 172 9.68 -12.03 5.95
CA GLU A 172 10.74 -11.97 4.95
C GLU A 172 10.44 -10.93 3.86
N THR A 173 9.18 -10.86 3.41
CA THR A 173 8.76 -9.87 2.40
C THR A 173 8.88 -8.45 2.93
N ALA A 174 8.41 -8.19 4.15
CA ALA A 174 8.51 -6.89 4.79
C ALA A 174 9.97 -6.44 5.00
N GLU A 175 10.86 -7.38 5.35
CA GLU A 175 12.30 -7.12 5.44
C GLU A 175 12.89 -6.70 4.11
N GLU A 176 12.64 -7.48 3.05
CA GLU A 176 13.18 -7.19 1.73
C GLU A 176 12.68 -5.86 1.17
N GLU A 177 11.40 -5.56 1.34
CA GLU A 177 10.80 -4.29 0.92
C GLU A 177 11.36 -3.11 1.73
N LEU A 178 11.52 -3.25 3.05
CA LEU A 178 12.17 -2.24 3.87
C LEU A 178 13.62 -2.01 3.43
N LEU A 179 14.39 -3.07 3.25
CA LEU A 179 15.78 -2.99 2.79
C LEU A 179 15.88 -2.31 1.42
N SER A 180 15.00 -2.66 0.49
CA SER A 180 14.93 -2.03 -0.83
C SER A 180 14.67 -0.52 -0.74
N ARG A 181 13.74 -0.09 0.12
CA ARG A 181 13.46 1.32 0.37
C ARG A 181 14.64 2.04 1.02
N VAL A 182 15.24 1.44 2.05
CA VAL A 182 16.41 2.02 2.73
C VAL A 182 17.55 2.17 1.74
N GLN A 183 17.89 1.13 0.98
CA GLN A 183 18.93 1.19 -0.05
C GLN A 183 18.67 2.30 -1.07
N LYS A 184 17.42 2.50 -1.50
CA LYS A 184 17.06 3.61 -2.41
C LYS A 184 17.34 4.99 -1.79
N VAL A 185 17.06 5.16 -0.50
CA VAL A 185 17.24 6.42 0.23
C VAL A 185 18.72 6.70 0.52
N VAL A 186 19.48 5.69 0.94
CA VAL A 186 20.90 5.86 1.30
C VAL A 186 21.86 5.79 0.11
N LYS A 187 21.34 5.50 -1.09
CA LYS A 187 22.14 5.45 -2.30
C LYS A 187 22.68 6.85 -2.62
N PRO A 188 24.00 7.00 -2.79
CA PRO A 188 24.59 8.29 -3.14
C PRO A 188 24.00 8.83 -4.43
N ALA A 189 23.71 10.13 -4.48
CA ALA A 189 23.33 10.80 -5.71
C ALA A 189 24.47 10.73 -6.74
N TYR A 190 24.12 10.86 -8.03
CA TYR A 190 25.07 10.68 -9.14
C TYR A 190 26.33 11.55 -9.03
N TRP A 191 26.23 12.74 -8.46
CA TRP A 191 27.32 13.71 -8.34
C TRP A 191 28.08 13.62 -7.00
N THR A 192 27.62 12.76 -6.08
CA THR A 192 28.11 12.72 -4.71
C THR A 192 29.28 11.73 -4.59
N LYS A 193 30.40 12.20 -4.00
CA LYS A 193 31.62 11.38 -3.78
C LYS A 193 31.65 10.70 -2.41
N VAL A 194 30.62 10.90 -1.60
CA VAL A 194 30.51 10.41 -0.23
C VAL A 194 29.43 9.35 -0.19
N LYS A 195 29.73 8.22 0.41
CA LYS A 195 28.76 7.15 0.66
C LYS A 195 28.50 6.99 2.15
N THR A 196 27.51 6.17 2.46
CA THR A 196 27.26 5.76 3.84
C THR A 196 28.48 5.06 4.41
N GLU A 197 28.92 5.49 5.60
CA GLU A 197 30.18 5.04 6.21
C GLU A 197 29.96 4.58 7.66
N LEU A 198 30.54 3.43 8.01
CA LEU A 198 30.67 2.97 9.40
C LEU A 198 31.96 3.54 10.01
N LYS A 199 31.86 4.30 11.10
CA LYS A 199 32.98 4.85 11.88
C LYS A 199 32.83 4.49 13.36
N LYS A 200 33.51 3.43 13.78
CA LYS A 200 33.45 2.90 15.16
C LYS A 200 32.01 2.58 15.57
N ASP A 201 31.47 3.31 16.54
CA ASP A 201 30.14 3.24 17.12
C ASP A 201 29.10 4.06 16.33
N LYS A 202 29.45 4.62 15.16
CA LYS A 202 28.58 5.51 14.39
C LYS A 202 28.41 5.09 12.94
N ILE A 203 27.20 5.24 12.42
CA ILE A 203 26.91 5.17 10.99
C ILE A 203 26.60 6.58 10.50
N ILE A 204 27.27 6.98 9.42
CA ILE A 204 27.15 8.30 8.80
C ILE A 204 26.39 8.15 7.50
N PHE A 205 25.25 8.83 7.40
CA PHE A 205 24.40 8.86 6.23
C PHE A 205 24.50 10.24 5.55
N PRO A 206 25.18 10.36 4.41
CA PRO A 206 25.26 11.64 3.69
C PRO A 206 23.94 11.96 2.98
N GLU A 207 23.54 13.24 3.00
CA GLU A 207 22.51 13.82 2.10
C GLU A 207 21.12 13.15 2.13
N ILE A 208 20.67 12.64 3.29
CA ILE A 208 19.36 11.98 3.42
C ILE A 208 18.21 12.97 3.33
N ILE A 209 18.35 14.12 3.99
CA ILE A 209 17.30 15.14 4.04
C ILE A 209 17.77 16.46 3.45
N ARG A 210 16.83 17.33 3.10
CA ARG A 210 17.09 18.74 2.87
C ARG A 210 16.17 19.58 3.74
N PHE A 211 16.68 20.73 4.16
CA PHE A 211 15.87 21.72 4.84
C PHE A 211 15.21 22.64 3.82
N ASP A 212 14.04 23.17 4.18
CA ASP A 212 13.30 24.13 3.39
C ASP A 212 14.03 25.49 3.38
N ASP A 213 14.46 25.92 2.19
CA ASP A 213 15.25 27.15 2.02
C ASP A 213 14.49 28.39 2.50
N PHE A 214 13.17 28.44 2.27
CA PHE A 214 12.33 29.55 2.70
C PHE A 214 12.30 29.65 4.23
N SER A 215 12.03 28.54 4.92
CA SER A 215 12.01 28.47 6.38
C SER A 215 13.36 28.85 6.98
N MET A 216 14.46 28.40 6.38
CA MET A 216 15.80 28.75 6.83
C MET A 216 16.12 30.23 6.65
N GLN A 217 15.76 30.82 5.50
CA GLN A 217 16.07 32.22 5.19
C GLN A 217 15.25 33.20 6.04
N TYR A 218 13.96 32.92 6.24
CA TYR A 218 13.04 33.91 6.82
C TYR A 218 12.68 33.66 8.29
N SER A 219 12.77 32.42 8.77
CA SER A 219 12.40 32.07 10.16
C SER A 219 13.57 31.56 11.00
N ASN A 220 14.76 31.42 10.41
CA ASN A 220 15.94 30.81 11.02
C ASN A 220 15.64 29.41 11.62
N ARG A 221 14.69 28.68 11.01
CA ARG A 221 14.28 27.33 11.40
C ARG A 221 14.79 26.31 10.39
N CYS A 222 15.29 25.19 10.89
CA CYS A 222 15.66 24.05 10.05
C CYS A 222 14.45 23.12 9.92
N ARG A 223 13.49 23.51 9.08
CA ARG A 223 12.34 22.68 8.74
C ARG A 223 12.71 21.66 7.68
N VAL A 224 12.44 20.38 7.90
CA VAL A 224 12.64 19.34 6.88
C VAL A 224 11.72 19.64 5.69
N SER A 225 12.30 19.63 4.49
CA SER A 225 11.55 19.83 3.26
C SER A 225 10.53 18.71 3.08
N TYR A 226 9.32 19.05 2.66
CA TYR A 226 8.22 18.09 2.48
C TYR A 226 8.60 16.91 1.57
N SER A 227 9.40 17.18 0.53
CA SER A 227 9.89 16.17 -0.40
C SER A 227 10.91 15.19 0.20
N TYR A 228 11.37 15.44 1.43
CA TYR A 228 12.37 14.63 2.14
C TYR A 228 11.83 14.00 3.43
N THR A 229 10.56 14.25 3.77
CA THR A 229 9.95 13.66 4.97
C THR A 229 9.91 12.14 4.86
N ASN A 230 9.55 11.59 3.69
CA ASN A 230 9.46 10.14 3.50
C ASN A 230 10.83 9.44 3.54
N GLU A 231 11.89 10.12 3.12
CA GLU A 231 13.29 9.68 3.18
C GLU A 231 13.73 9.56 4.65
N LEU A 232 13.39 10.54 5.49
CA LEU A 232 13.63 10.48 6.93
C LEU A 232 12.87 9.32 7.57
N GLU A 233 11.57 9.18 7.26
CA GLU A 233 10.75 8.09 7.78
C GLU A 233 11.33 6.72 7.41
N THR A 234 11.75 6.57 6.15
CA THR A 234 12.38 5.34 5.65
C THR A 234 13.71 5.06 6.36
N LEU A 235 14.54 6.08 6.59
CA LEU A 235 15.77 5.92 7.35
C LEU A 235 15.48 5.47 8.78
N CYS A 236 14.54 6.12 9.48
CA CYS A 236 14.16 5.75 10.84
C CYS A 236 13.62 4.32 10.92
N ALA A 237 12.79 3.89 9.97
CA ALA A 237 12.35 2.51 9.85
C ALA A 237 13.53 1.54 9.68
N GLY A 238 14.49 1.90 8.82
CA GLY A 238 15.73 1.16 8.65
C GLY A 238 16.55 1.06 9.94
N ILE A 239 16.75 2.17 10.66
CA ILE A 239 17.50 2.16 11.93
C ILE A 239 16.81 1.30 12.99
N ALA A 240 15.49 1.39 13.14
CA ALA A 240 14.75 0.54 14.08
C ALA A 240 14.91 -0.96 13.77
N PHE A 241 14.86 -1.33 12.49
CA PHE A 241 15.08 -2.71 12.05
C PHE A 241 16.54 -3.16 12.22
N GLY A 242 17.48 -2.33 11.80
CA GLY A 242 18.91 -2.60 11.88
C GLY A 242 19.41 -2.71 13.32
N ALA A 243 18.91 -1.85 14.21
CA ALA A 243 19.29 -1.81 15.62
C ALA A 243 18.60 -2.91 16.41
N ASP A 244 17.28 -3.03 16.32
CA ASP A 244 16.46 -3.79 17.28
C ASP A 244 15.53 -4.82 16.64
N ASP A 245 15.63 -5.04 15.33
CA ASP A 245 14.76 -5.95 14.56
C ASP A 245 13.27 -5.52 14.52
N ILE A 246 13.01 -4.22 14.59
CA ILE A 246 11.67 -3.63 14.61
C ILE A 246 11.28 -3.08 13.23
N LEU A 247 10.21 -3.62 12.61
CA LEU A 247 9.75 -3.22 11.27
C LEU A 247 8.88 -1.96 11.21
N ASN A 248 8.25 -1.56 12.32
CA ASN A 248 7.31 -0.44 12.36
C ASN A 248 7.94 0.88 12.84
N GLY A 249 9.26 1.01 12.70
CA GLY A 249 10.00 2.23 13.04
C GLY A 249 9.60 3.43 12.16
N ASN A 250 9.68 4.63 12.74
CA ASN A 250 9.37 5.91 12.09
C ASN A 250 10.01 7.05 12.91
N SER A 251 9.89 8.29 12.46
CA SER A 251 10.51 9.46 13.11
C SER A 251 10.10 9.69 14.56
N LYS A 252 8.98 9.12 15.03
CA LYS A 252 8.55 9.21 16.44
C LYS A 252 9.48 8.50 17.42
N MET A 253 10.40 7.68 16.93
CA MET A 253 11.47 7.11 17.75
C MET A 253 12.49 8.16 18.23
N ILE A 254 12.49 9.35 17.63
CA ILE A 254 13.40 10.44 17.97
C ILE A 254 12.74 11.30 19.06
N ILE A 255 13.30 11.26 20.27
CA ILE A 255 12.73 11.94 21.44
C ILE A 255 12.80 13.45 21.24
N CYS A 256 11.67 14.14 21.46
CA CYS A 256 11.54 15.61 21.31
C CYS A 256 11.83 16.14 19.89
N PHE A 257 11.69 15.30 18.86
CA PHE A 257 11.86 15.73 17.48
C PHE A 257 10.70 16.60 16.98
N ASP A 258 11.03 17.73 16.36
CA ASP A 258 10.12 18.62 15.65
C ASP A 258 10.65 18.82 14.22
N ASP A 259 9.94 18.27 13.25
CA ASP A 259 10.30 18.35 11.83
C ASP A 259 10.25 19.78 11.27
N ASN A 260 9.54 20.69 11.95
CA ASN A 260 9.48 22.12 11.61
C ASN A 260 10.64 22.93 12.17
N ASN A 261 11.40 22.37 13.12
CA ASN A 261 12.48 23.07 13.79
C ASN A 261 13.56 22.12 14.32
N VAL A 262 14.25 21.43 13.42
CA VAL A 262 15.30 20.47 13.76
C VAL A 262 16.53 21.19 14.33
N SER A 263 17.05 20.73 15.46
CA SER A 263 18.35 21.12 15.99
C SER A 263 19.46 20.44 15.19
N ILE A 264 20.36 21.25 14.62
CA ILE A 264 21.53 20.80 13.86
C ILE A 264 22.81 20.72 14.72
N ASN A 265 22.72 21.14 15.98
CA ASN A 265 23.86 21.17 16.91
C ASN A 265 23.82 20.05 17.93
N ASP A 266 22.63 19.58 18.26
CA ASP A 266 22.41 18.64 19.36
C ASP A 266 22.23 17.22 18.85
N TRP A 267 22.46 16.27 19.76
CA TRP A 267 22.05 14.89 19.58
C TRP A 267 20.64 14.73 20.13
N TYR A 268 19.83 13.99 19.40
CA TYR A 268 18.53 13.51 19.85
C TYR A 268 18.68 12.10 20.36
N ASP A 269 18.10 11.81 21.51
CA ASP A 269 18.02 10.44 22.02
C ASP A 269 16.98 9.64 21.24
N LEU A 270 17.26 8.37 21.02
CA LEU A 270 16.39 7.42 20.35
C LEU A 270 15.73 6.51 21.38
N THR A 271 14.50 6.05 21.09
CA THR A 271 13.81 5.05 21.91
C THR A 271 14.30 3.61 21.70
N THR A 272 15.26 3.41 20.79
CA THR A 272 15.86 2.10 20.51
C THR A 272 16.87 1.68 21.57
N THR A 273 17.15 0.39 21.65
CA THR A 273 18.08 -0.21 22.62
C THR A 273 19.51 -0.18 22.11
N ASN A 274 19.73 -0.44 20.82
CA ASN A 274 21.09 -0.55 20.25
C ASN A 274 21.58 0.73 19.55
N ALA A 275 20.67 1.52 18.98
CA ALA A 275 20.94 2.88 18.52
C ALA A 275 20.52 3.87 19.60
N GLU A 276 21.44 4.71 20.08
CA GLU A 276 21.20 5.58 21.24
C GLU A 276 20.83 6.99 20.82
N GLN A 277 21.52 7.53 19.80
CA GLN A 277 21.38 8.93 19.45
C GLN A 277 21.43 9.17 17.95
N ILE A 278 20.71 10.18 17.48
CA ILE A 278 20.73 10.67 16.10
C ILE A 278 21.06 12.16 16.06
N ARG A 279 21.82 12.60 15.05
CA ARG A 279 22.16 14.00 14.86
C ARG A 279 22.00 14.42 13.41
N PHE A 280 21.45 15.61 13.22
CA PHE A 280 21.21 16.22 11.91
C PHE A 280 22.25 17.30 11.63
N TYR A 281 22.58 17.48 10.35
CA TYR A 281 23.51 18.49 9.89
C TYR A 281 22.88 19.34 8.79
N LYS A 282 23.28 20.62 8.71
CA LYS A 282 22.76 21.59 7.74
C LYS A 282 22.86 21.14 6.28
N ASN A 283 23.84 20.30 5.95
CA ASN A 283 24.06 19.76 4.61
C ASN A 283 23.25 18.48 4.32
N GLY A 284 22.30 18.10 5.18
CA GLY A 284 21.46 16.92 4.98
C GLY A 284 22.09 15.60 5.46
N ARG A 285 23.32 15.64 6.00
CA ARG A 285 23.93 14.49 6.65
C ARG A 285 23.19 14.16 7.95
N ILE A 286 23.09 12.87 8.24
CA ILE A 286 22.57 12.33 9.48
C ILE A 286 23.61 11.36 10.06
N ASP A 287 23.93 11.52 11.34
CA ASP A 287 24.77 10.57 12.07
C ASP A 287 23.92 9.81 13.09
N VAL A 288 24.10 8.50 13.15
CA VAL A 288 23.47 7.64 14.18
C VAL A 288 24.56 7.02 15.02
N ARG A 289 24.48 7.21 16.35
CA ARG A 289 25.37 6.61 17.35
C ARG A 289 24.71 5.40 17.98
N PHE A 290 25.50 4.34 18.12
CA PHE A 290 25.13 3.08 18.74
C PHE A 290 25.86 2.93 20.07
N LYS A 291 25.33 2.07 20.94
CA LYS A 291 25.89 1.79 22.28
C LYS A 291 27.34 1.29 22.23
N ASP A 292 27.70 0.58 21.17
CA ASP A 292 29.05 0.06 20.92
C ASP A 292 29.29 -0.17 19.42
N SER A 293 30.55 -0.46 19.05
CA SER A 293 30.91 -0.70 17.66
C SER A 293 30.33 -2.01 17.09
N ALA A 294 30.03 -3.00 17.93
CA ALA A 294 29.45 -4.27 17.47
C ALA A 294 27.99 -4.10 17.06
N ALA A 295 27.22 -3.30 17.81
CA ALA A 295 25.86 -2.91 17.47
C ALA A 295 25.81 -2.10 16.16
N ALA A 296 26.74 -1.14 16.00
CA ALA A 296 26.86 -0.38 14.75
C ALA A 296 27.20 -1.29 13.56
N GLU A 297 28.16 -2.20 13.70
CA GLU A 297 28.55 -3.14 12.64
C GLU A 297 27.40 -4.11 12.29
N SER A 298 26.69 -4.62 13.30
CA SER A 298 25.53 -5.49 13.10
C SER A 298 24.42 -4.77 12.33
N CYS A 299 24.08 -3.54 12.72
CA CYS A 299 23.09 -2.72 12.02
C CYS A 299 23.54 -2.44 10.57
N PHE A 300 24.81 -2.07 10.37
CA PHE A 300 25.37 -1.78 9.06
C PHE A 300 25.24 -2.95 8.08
N LYS A 301 25.56 -4.17 8.54
CA LYS A 301 25.41 -5.41 7.75
C LYS A 301 23.94 -5.81 7.55
N ARG A 302 23.10 -5.71 8.59
CA ARG A 302 21.68 -6.05 8.49
C ARG A 302 20.97 -5.19 7.44
N LEU A 303 21.33 -3.91 7.38
CA LEU A 303 20.83 -2.96 6.39
C LEU A 303 21.50 -3.06 5.02
N ARG A 304 22.44 -4.01 4.84
CA ARG A 304 23.20 -4.21 3.60
C ARG A 304 23.86 -2.93 3.10
N LEU A 305 24.35 -2.10 4.03
CA LEU A 305 24.99 -0.82 3.70
C LEU A 305 26.42 -1.02 3.18
N ASP A 306 27.03 -2.15 3.50
CA ASP A 306 28.32 -2.61 2.98
C ASP A 306 28.28 -2.93 1.48
N GLU A 307 27.12 -3.31 0.96
CA GLU A 307 26.90 -3.57 -0.47
C GLU A 307 26.85 -2.29 -1.32
N ILE A 308 26.76 -1.11 -0.68
CA ILE A 308 26.65 0.17 -1.38
C ILE A 308 28.02 0.61 -1.90
N THR A 309 28.13 0.65 -3.23
CA THR A 309 29.29 1.16 -3.95
C THR A 309 29.02 2.57 -4.49
N LEU A 310 30.08 3.37 -4.58
CA LEU A 310 30.06 4.57 -5.41
C LEU A 310 30.07 4.11 -6.86
N ARG A 311 29.29 4.78 -7.73
CA ARG A 311 29.42 4.54 -9.17
C ARG A 311 30.80 5.03 -9.62
N GLU A 312 31.57 4.13 -10.23
CA GLU A 312 32.78 4.49 -10.95
C GLU A 312 32.39 5.44 -12.09
N GLN A 313 33.14 6.54 -12.26
CA GLN A 313 32.91 7.55 -13.30
C GLN A 313 33.36 7.05 -14.67
#